data_AF-A0A497E4L6-F1
#
_entry.id   AF-A0A497E4L6-F1
#
_cell.length_a   1.000
_cell.length_b   1.000
_cell.length_c   1.000
_cell.angle_alpha   90.00
_cell.angle_beta   90.00
_cell.angle_gamma   90.00
#
_symmetry.space_group_name_H-M   'P 1'
#
loop_
_entity.id
_entity.type
_entity.pdbx_description
1 polymer ?
#
loop_
_entity_poly.entity_id
_entity_poly.type
_entity_poly.pdbx_seq_one_letter_code
_entity_poly.pdbx_strand_id
1 'polypeptide(L)'
;MEQKKRTINWGSIGIIVAILVLAASIFFTGMRVSNTVKVNIQDLRSTIKEEIAEDLRKEVISLIYAFRSSSMANRQISAEDIKKGYQFAQQVLSGMK
;
A
#
# COMPACT_ATOMS: atom_id res chain seq x y z
N MET A 1 18.26 63.10 25.48
CA MET A 1 17.53 61.97 24.87
C MET A 1 17.84 60.72 25.68
N GLU A 2 16.95 60.34 26.59
CA GLU A 2 17.15 59.16 27.43
C GLU A 2 16.95 57.89 26.59
N GLN A 3 18.06 57.22 26.30
CA GLN A 3 18.08 55.88 25.71
C GLN A 3 17.60 54.89 26.77
N LYS A 4 16.32 54.51 26.70
CA LYS A 4 15.70 53.50 27.57
C LYS A 4 16.36 52.13 27.30
N LYS A 5 17.41 51.81 28.04
CA LYS A 5 18.16 50.55 27.95
C LYS A 5 17.21 49.40 28.33
N ARG A 6 16.63 48.72 27.34
CA ARG A 6 15.82 47.52 27.57
C ARG A 6 16.73 46.45 28.16
N THR A 7 16.58 46.16 29.44
CA THR A 7 17.26 45.04 30.10
C THR A 7 16.70 43.75 29.51
N ILE A 8 17.47 43.11 28.63
CA ILE A 8 17.12 41.83 28.02
C ILE A 8 17.05 40.79 29.14
N ASN A 9 15.86 40.24 29.36
CA ASN A 9 15.65 39.25 30.40
C ASN A 9 15.96 37.86 29.83
N TRP A 10 17.23 37.47 29.89
CA TRP A 10 17.75 36.23 29.33
C TRP A 10 17.05 34.97 29.86
N GLY A 11 16.52 35.02 31.10
CA GLY A 11 15.70 33.95 31.66
C GLY A 11 14.39 33.73 30.90
N SER A 12 13.69 34.80 30.52
CA SER A 12 12.46 34.71 29.73
C SER A 12 12.73 34.19 28.32
N ILE A 13 13.86 34.58 27.72
CA ILE A 13 14.27 34.07 26.40
C ILE A 13 14.53 32.56 26.46
N GLY A 14 15.22 32.08 27.50
CA GLY A 14 15.47 30.65 27.69
C GLY A 14 14.19 29.82 27.80
N ILE A 15 13.19 30.33 28.54
CA ILE A 15 11.88 29.66 28.68
C ILE A 15 11.15 29.62 27.34
N ILE A 16 11.14 30.72 26.58
CA ILE A 16 10.50 30.77 25.26
C ILE A 16 11.15 29.76 24.30
N VAL A 17 12.48 29.68 24.27
CA VAL A 17 13.20 28.72 23.43
C VAL A 17 12.88 27.28 23.85
N ALA A 18 12.84 26.98 25.14
CA ALA A 18 12.49 25.64 25.62
C ALA A 18 11.07 25.20 25.21
N ILE A 19 10.10 26.12 25.29
CA ILE A 19 8.71 25.85 24.85
C ILE A 19 8.66 25.58 23.34
N LEU A 20 9.39 26.36 22.53
CA LEU A 20 9.44 26.16 21.08
C LEU A 20 10.07 24.81 20.69
N VAL A 21 11.13 24.38 21.38
CA VAL A 21 11.77 23.08 21.15
C VAL A 21 10.83 21.93 21.52
N LEU A 22 10.09 22.04 22.62
CA LEU A 22 9.08 21.06 23.00
C LEU A 22 7.94 20.98 21.98
N ALA A 23 7.41 22.13 21.56
CA ALA A 23 6.35 22.19 20.54
C ALA A 23 6.81 21.59 19.20
N ALA A 24 8.02 21.92 18.75
CA ALA A 24 8.60 21.33 17.55
C ALA A 24 8.76 19.81 17.68
N SER A 25 9.24 19.31 18.82
CA SER A 25 9.44 17.87 19.04
C SER A 25 8.14 17.07 18.94
N ILE A 26 7.05 17.58 19.53
CA ILE A 26 5.71 16.97 19.44
C ILE A 26 5.18 17.04 18.01
N PHE A 27 5.33 18.19 17.34
CA PHE A 27 4.90 18.41 15.96
C PHE A 27 5.63 17.48 14.96
N PHE A 28 6.95 17.36 15.06
CA PHE A 28 7.75 16.46 14.23
C PHE A 28 7.42 14.99 14.47
N THR A 29 7.17 14.60 15.73
CA THR A 29 6.74 13.22 16.06
C THR A 29 5.40 12.91 15.43
N GLY A 30 4.41 13.81 15.54
CA GLY A 30 3.10 13.66 14.93
C GLY A 30 3.15 13.54 13.39
N MET A 31 3.97 14.37 12.74
CA MET A 31 4.17 14.28 11.28
C MET A 31 4.83 12.96 10.86
N ARG A 32 5.83 12.48 11.60
CA ARG A 32 6.56 11.24 11.26
C ARG A 32 5.66 10.01 11.39
N VAL A 33 4.85 9.95 12.45
CA VAL A 33 3.86 8.87 12.65
C VAL A 33 2.82 8.88 11.53
N SER A 34 2.25 10.04 11.19
CA SER A 34 1.26 10.16 10.11
C SER A 34 1.81 9.71 8.75
N ASN A 35 3.04 10.12 8.42
CA ASN A 35 3.70 9.72 7.18
C ASN A 35 4.04 8.23 7.14
N THR A 36 4.56 7.65 8.23
CA THR A 36 4.84 6.21 8.30
C THR A 36 3.58 5.36 8.21
N VAL A 37 2.48 5.77 8.86
CA VAL A 37 1.19 5.07 8.75
C VAL A 37 0.63 5.16 7.34
N LYS A 38 0.72 6.32 6.68
CA LYS A 38 0.23 6.51 5.31
C LYS A 38 1.01 5.67 4.29
N VAL A 39 2.33 5.57 4.43
CA VAL A 39 3.17 4.71 3.59
C VAL A 39 2.82 3.23 3.79
N ASN A 40 2.72 2.77 5.04
CA ASN A 40 2.34 1.38 5.32
C ASN A 40 0.97 1.01 4.75
N ILE A 41 -0.04 1.91 4.83
CA ILE A 41 -1.37 1.66 4.27
C ILE A 41 -1.32 1.61 2.73
N GLN A 42 -0.50 2.45 2.11
CA GLN A 42 -0.37 2.47 0.66
C GLN A 42 0.33 1.22 0.14
N ASP A 43 1.39 0.78 0.82
CA ASP A 43 2.11 -0.45 0.50
C ASP A 43 1.22 -1.68 0.70
N LEU A 44 0.49 -1.75 1.82
CA LEU A 44 -0.45 -2.83 2.08
C LEU A 44 -1.56 -2.88 1.01
N ARG A 45 -2.05 -1.70 0.59
CA ARG A 45 -3.06 -1.61 -0.47
C ARG A 45 -2.51 -2.02 -1.83
N SER A 46 -1.24 -1.74 -2.14
CA SER A 46 -0.62 -2.23 -3.38
C SER A 46 -0.42 -3.75 -3.35
N THR A 47 0.10 -4.30 -2.25
CA THR A 47 0.30 -5.75 -2.12
C THR A 47 -1.03 -6.50 -2.23
N ILE A 48 -2.05 -6.05 -1.51
CA ILE A 48 -3.40 -6.65 -1.58
C ILE A 48 -3.97 -6.54 -2.99
N LYS A 49 -3.78 -5.40 -3.68
CA LYS A 49 -4.24 -5.25 -5.07
C LYS A 49 -3.51 -6.18 -6.03
N GLU A 50 -2.21 -6.38 -5.82
CA GLU A 50 -1.38 -7.22 -6.67
C GLU A 50 -1.73 -8.69 -6.49
N GLU A 51 -1.88 -9.16 -5.26
CA GLU A 51 -2.33 -10.53 -4.94
C GLU A 51 -3.75 -10.79 -5.50
N ILE A 52 -4.70 -9.88 -5.26
CA ILE A 52 -6.06 -10.00 -5.80
C ILE A 52 -6.05 -9.99 -7.33
N ALA A 53 -5.18 -9.19 -7.96
CA ALA A 53 -5.07 -9.16 -9.41
C ALA A 53 -4.47 -10.45 -9.98
N GLU A 54 -3.49 -11.07 -9.30
CA GLU A 54 -2.90 -12.35 -9.70
C GLU A 54 -3.93 -13.49 -9.60
N ASP A 55 -4.70 -13.53 -8.50
CA ASP A 55 -5.77 -14.52 -8.30
C ASP A 55 -6.89 -14.35 -9.34
N LEU A 56 -7.37 -13.13 -9.56
CA LEU A 56 -8.37 -12.84 -10.60
C LEU A 56 -7.88 -13.21 -12.01
N ARG A 57 -6.61 -12.92 -12.32
CA ARG A 57 -6.01 -13.34 -13.61
C ARG A 57 -6.03 -14.85 -13.75
N LYS A 58 -5.68 -15.58 -12.69
CA LYS A 58 -5.68 -17.05 -12.70
C LYS A 58 -7.09 -17.61 -12.90
N GLU A 59 -8.09 -17.05 -12.21
CA GLU A 59 -9.49 -17.44 -12.38
C GLU A 59 -10.00 -17.17 -13.79
N VAL A 60 -9.76 -15.98 -14.34
CA VAL A 60 -10.18 -15.62 -15.69
C VAL A 60 -9.54 -16.53 -16.75
N ILE A 61 -8.23 -16.75 -16.67
CA ILE A 61 -7.52 -17.63 -17.63
C ILE A 61 -8.07 -19.06 -17.53
N SER A 62 -8.29 -19.57 -16.32
CA SER A 62 -8.81 -20.93 -16.12
C SER A 62 -10.22 -21.10 -16.66
N LEU A 63 -11.10 -20.11 -16.46
CA LEU A 63 -12.47 -20.13 -16.96
C LEU A 63 -12.51 -20.02 -18.49
N ILE A 64 -11.70 -19.15 -19.10
CA ILE A 64 -11.59 -19.02 -20.56
C ILE A 64 -11.12 -20.33 -21.17
N TYR A 65 -10.11 -20.97 -20.57
CA TYR A 65 -9.63 -22.28 -21.01
C TYR A 65 -10.74 -23.32 -20.94
N ALA A 66 -11.43 -23.42 -19.79
CA ALA A 66 -12.47 -24.42 -19.57
C ALA A 66 -13.62 -24.23 -20.56
N PHE A 67 -14.08 -23.00 -20.76
CA PHE A 67 -15.11 -22.65 -21.74
C PHE A 67 -14.70 -23.01 -23.16
N ARG A 68 -13.48 -22.67 -23.57
CA ARG A 68 -13.02 -22.95 -24.94
C ARG A 68 -12.85 -24.45 -25.18
N SER A 69 -12.30 -25.16 -24.20
CA SER A 69 -12.13 -26.62 -24.27
C SER A 69 -13.48 -27.34 -24.37
N SER A 70 -14.45 -26.96 -23.54
CA SER A 70 -15.78 -27.57 -23.57
C SER A 70 -16.54 -27.21 -24.85
N SER A 71 -16.42 -25.97 -25.33
CA SER A 71 -17.04 -25.51 -26.57
C SER A 71 -16.50 -26.24 -27.79
N MET A 72 -15.17 -26.45 -27.89
CA MET A 72 -14.58 -27.23 -28.98
C MET A 72 -15.01 -28.71 -28.97
N ALA A 73 -15.26 -29.26 -27.78
CA ALA A 73 -15.79 -30.60 -27.61
C ALA A 73 -17.34 -30.67 -27.67
N ASN A 74 -18.00 -29.55 -27.98
CA ASN A 74 -19.46 -29.39 -28.04
C ASN A 74 -20.20 -30.00 -26.83
N ARG A 75 -19.67 -29.73 -25.63
CA ARG A 75 -20.23 -30.23 -24.36
C ARG A 75 -20.22 -29.13 -23.30
N GLN A 76 -20.96 -29.37 -22.22
CA GLN A 76 -20.91 -28.49 -21.06
C GLN A 76 -19.54 -28.54 -20.38
N ILE A 77 -19.22 -27.44 -19.68
CA ILE A 77 -18.03 -27.35 -18.83
C ILE A 77 -18.14 -28.41 -17.73
N SER A 78 -17.08 -29.19 -17.57
CA SER A 78 -16.95 -30.19 -16.51
C SER A 78 -15.95 -29.73 -15.46
N ALA A 79 -15.97 -30.36 -14.29
CA ALA A 79 -14.96 -30.12 -13.24
C ALA A 79 -13.53 -30.39 -13.74
N GLU A 80 -13.36 -31.35 -14.65
CA GLU A 80 -12.06 -31.66 -15.27
C GLU A 80 -11.53 -30.50 -16.12
N ASP A 81 -12.41 -29.77 -16.81
CA ASP A 81 -12.01 -28.60 -17.62
C ASP A 81 -11.56 -27.43 -16.75
N ILE A 82 -12.25 -27.22 -15.63
CA ILE A 82 -11.88 -26.20 -14.66
C ILE A 82 -10.52 -26.55 -14.07
N LYS A 83 -10.30 -27.82 -13.68
CA LYS A 83 -9.01 -28.28 -13.15
C LYS A 83 -7.87 -28.09 -14.15
N LYS A 84 -8.07 -28.48 -15.41
CA LYS A 84 -7.09 -28.27 -16.49
C LYS A 84 -6.87 -26.79 -16.78
N GLY A 85 -7.93 -25.98 -16.74
CA GLY A 85 -7.85 -24.53 -16.85
C GLY A 85 -7.00 -23.90 -15.76
N TYR A 86 -7.13 -24.36 -14.51
CA TYR A 86 -6.31 -23.90 -13.39
C TYR A 86 -4.83 -24.27 -13.55
N GLN A 87 -4.54 -25.49 -14.01
CA GLN A 87 -3.17 -25.91 -14.33
C GLN A 87 -2.58 -25.09 -15.48
N PHE A 88 -3.36 -24.85 -16.53
CA PHE A 88 -2.98 -24.01 -17.65
C PHE A 88 -2.70 -22.57 -17.20
N ALA A 89 -3.60 -21.96 -16.41
CA ALA A 89 -3.41 -20.63 -15.87
C ALA A 89 -2.13 -20.53 -15.04
N GLN A 90 -1.84 -21.54 -14.22
CA GLN A 90 -0.60 -21.59 -13.44
C GLN A 90 0.65 -21.69 -14.32
N GLN A 91 0.63 -22.50 -15.39
CA GLN A 91 1.74 -22.60 -16.34
C GLN A 91 1.98 -21.28 -17.08
N VAL A 92 0.91 -20.65 -17.58
CA VAL A 92 0.98 -19.38 -18.31
C VAL A 92 1.51 -18.26 -17.41
N LEU A 93 0.99 -18.14 -16.18
CA LEU A 93 1.44 -17.12 -15.24
C LEU A 93 2.87 -17.37 -14.73
N SER A 94 3.27 -18.64 -14.55
CA SER A 94 4.64 -18.98 -14.14
C SER A 94 5.66 -18.77 -15.25
N GLY A 95 5.27 -18.92 -16.53
CA GLY A 95 6.14 -18.63 -17.68
C GLY A 95 6.21 -17.15 -18.07
N MET A 96 5.41 -16.28 -17.44
CA MET A 96 5.47 -14.81 -17.60
C MET A 96 6.28 -14.11 -16.50
N LYS A 97 6.74 -14.85 -15.47
CA LYS A 97 7.72 -14.37 -14.48
C LYS A 97 9.13 -14.60 -15.00
#